data_AF-A0A955RZI2-F1
#
_entry.id   AF-A0A955RZI2-F1
#
_cell.length_a   1.000
_cell.length_b   1.000
_cell.length_c   1.000
_cell.angle_alpha   90.00
_cell.angle_beta   90.00
_cell.angle_gamma   90.00
#
_symmetry.space_group_name_H-M   'P 1'
#
loop_
_entity.id
_entity.type
_entity.pdbx_description
1 polymer ?
#
loop_
_entity_poly.entity_id
_entity_poly.type
_entity_poly.pdbx_seq_one_letter_code
_entity_poly.pdbx_strand_id
1 'polypeptide(L)'
;MKDETQPIISLIQDIKDKRRDPKSLNKELRQQCVEVLLAEGYSKSHIAEILGRSEKTIGRDMDDINLSNSLMPDEMLWKKTVGELRLYMTIHRGHLMRLSRMKSASVSERLQAEYLAFKVMTEYIAKLQSLGYLPTQPQTFIGEMGLTVDNNTQKSLQELESDLIELENVYKENSGEIPEEVHARIKEIRQDITKASIQTQIKQLEHKSEEVDDDHLE
;
A
#
# COMPACT_ATOMS: atom_id res chain seq x y z
N MET A 1 -0.56 39.92 -20.16
CA MET A 1 -0.80 40.01 -18.70
C MET A 1 -1.27 38.63 -18.27
N LYS A 2 -0.67 38.08 -17.21
CA LYS A 2 -1.01 36.75 -16.70
C LYS A 2 -2.45 36.78 -16.21
N ASP A 3 -3.34 36.02 -16.84
CA ASP A 3 -4.64 35.67 -16.26
C ASP A 3 -4.35 34.83 -15.01
N GLU A 4 -4.23 35.50 -13.87
CA GLU A 4 -4.39 34.84 -12.59
C GLU A 4 -5.81 34.29 -12.57
N THR A 5 -5.94 32.97 -12.73
CA THR A 5 -7.19 32.23 -12.68
C THR A 5 -7.97 32.68 -11.44
N GLN A 6 -9.03 33.46 -11.67
CA GLN A 6 -9.93 33.96 -10.63
C GLN A 6 -10.35 32.80 -9.72
N PRO A 7 -10.29 32.95 -8.37
CA PRO A 7 -10.76 31.92 -7.46
C PRO A 7 -12.20 31.49 -7.78
N ILE A 8 -12.46 30.18 -7.79
CA ILE A 8 -13.76 29.63 -8.20
C ILE A 8 -14.92 30.12 -7.31
N ILE A 9 -14.64 30.36 -6.03
CA ILE A 9 -15.63 30.95 -5.11
C ILE A 9 -16.02 32.37 -5.56
N SER A 10 -15.05 33.19 -5.96
CA SER A 10 -15.32 34.54 -6.47
C SER A 10 -16.11 34.47 -7.79
N LEU A 11 -15.80 33.50 -8.64
CA LEU A 11 -16.53 33.25 -9.89
C LEU A 11 -18.00 32.87 -9.63
N ILE A 12 -18.26 31.98 -8.67
CA ILE A 12 -19.62 31.60 -8.25
C ILE A 12 -20.37 32.82 -7.72
N GLN A 13 -19.70 33.67 -6.94
CA GLN A 13 -20.30 34.89 -6.41
C GLN A 13 -20.69 35.87 -7.53
N ASP A 14 -19.82 36.09 -8.52
CA ASP A 14 -20.12 36.94 -9.69
C ASP A 14 -21.31 36.43 -10.50
N ILE A 15 -21.48 35.10 -10.58
CA ILE A 15 -22.65 34.47 -11.23
C ILE A 15 -23.92 34.72 -10.42
N LYS A 16 -23.88 34.49 -9.10
CA LYS A 16 -25.02 34.75 -8.19
C LYS A 16 -25.44 36.23 -8.22
N ASP A 17 -24.46 37.13 -8.30
CA ASP A 17 -24.66 38.58 -8.38
C ASP A 17 -25.01 39.07 -9.80
N LYS A 18 -25.16 38.16 -10.77
CA LYS A 18 -25.46 38.44 -12.19
C LYS A 18 -24.44 39.35 -12.89
N ARG A 19 -23.22 39.44 -12.36
CA ARG A 19 -22.10 40.17 -12.97
C ARG A 19 -21.44 39.40 -14.10
N ARG A 20 -21.63 38.08 -14.13
CA ARG A 20 -21.12 37.18 -15.16
C ARG A 20 -22.20 36.23 -15.64
N ASP A 21 -22.29 36.06 -16.96
CA ASP A 21 -23.20 35.08 -17.55
C ASP A 21 -22.66 33.65 -17.32
N PRO A 22 -23.37 32.78 -16.59
CA PRO A 22 -22.91 31.41 -16.39
C PRO A 22 -22.86 30.60 -17.69
N LYS A 23 -23.54 31.05 -18.74
CA LYS A 23 -23.48 30.38 -20.05
C LYS A 23 -22.14 30.56 -20.75
N SER A 24 -21.33 31.53 -20.34
CA SER A 24 -20.01 31.79 -20.91
C SER A 24 -18.91 30.88 -20.33
N LEU A 25 -19.23 30.03 -19.35
CA LEU A 25 -18.25 29.11 -18.76
C LEU A 25 -17.92 27.96 -19.71
N ASN A 26 -16.62 27.67 -19.85
CA ASN A 26 -16.15 26.45 -20.50
C ASN A 26 -16.47 25.22 -19.64
N LYS A 27 -16.17 24.01 -20.13
CA LYS A 27 -16.47 22.77 -19.42
C LYS A 27 -15.72 22.66 -18.09
N GLU A 28 -14.42 22.93 -18.06
CA GLU A 28 -13.61 22.77 -16.85
C GLU A 28 -14.03 23.72 -15.72
N LEU A 29 -14.17 25.03 -16.00
CA LEU A 29 -14.58 26.01 -14.99
C LEU A 29 -15.99 25.71 -14.48
N ARG A 30 -16.88 25.26 -15.36
CA ARG A 30 -18.22 24.84 -14.96
C ARG A 30 -18.16 23.64 -14.02
N GLN A 31 -17.36 22.62 -14.32
CA GLN A 31 -17.18 21.45 -13.45
C GLN A 31 -16.59 21.85 -12.08
N GLN A 32 -15.61 22.75 -12.04
CA GLN A 32 -15.07 23.28 -10.79
C GLN A 32 -16.13 24.03 -9.97
N CYS A 33 -17.00 24.82 -10.61
CA CYS A 33 -18.13 25.44 -9.92
C CYS A 33 -19.13 24.41 -9.38
N VAL A 34 -19.43 23.36 -10.16
CA VAL A 34 -20.30 22.25 -9.74
C VAL A 34 -19.71 21.55 -8.52
N GLU A 35 -18.42 21.23 -8.52
CA GLU A 35 -17.73 20.57 -7.41
C GLU A 35 -17.82 21.38 -6.11
N VAL A 36 -17.54 22.69 -6.17
CA VAL A 36 -17.65 23.58 -4.99
C VAL A 36 -19.09 23.65 -4.48
N LEU A 37 -20.07 23.83 -5.37
CA LEU A 37 -21.48 23.91 -4.96
C LEU A 37 -22.01 22.59 -4.37
N LEU A 38 -21.51 21.44 -4.87
CA LEU A 38 -21.82 20.15 -4.27
C LEU A 38 -21.22 20.00 -2.88
N ALA A 39 -19.98 20.43 -2.69
CA ALA A 39 -19.33 20.43 -1.38
C ALA A 39 -20.05 21.34 -0.36
N GLU A 40 -20.67 22.42 -0.83
CA GLU A 40 -21.54 23.30 -0.02
C GLU A 40 -22.95 22.71 0.22
N GLY A 41 -23.29 21.57 -0.38
CA GLY A 41 -24.55 20.84 -0.15
C GLY A 41 -25.72 21.26 -1.05
N TYR A 42 -25.48 21.98 -2.16
CA TYR A 42 -26.54 22.35 -3.09
C TYR A 42 -27.06 21.14 -3.88
N SER A 43 -28.37 21.08 -4.12
CA SER A 43 -28.98 20.05 -4.97
C SER A 43 -28.67 20.27 -6.45
N LYS A 44 -28.70 19.19 -7.25
CA LYS A 44 -28.52 19.24 -8.71
C LYS A 44 -29.43 20.26 -9.40
N SER A 45 -30.69 20.36 -8.97
CA SER A 45 -31.66 21.32 -9.51
C SER A 45 -31.27 22.76 -9.21
N HIS A 46 -30.83 23.04 -7.98
CA HIS A 46 -30.38 24.37 -7.56
C HIS A 46 -29.08 24.76 -8.28
N ILE A 47 -28.14 23.82 -8.45
CA ILE A 47 -26.92 24.06 -9.22
C ILE A 47 -27.25 24.37 -10.69
N ALA A 48 -28.22 23.65 -11.27
CA ALA A 48 -28.68 23.90 -12.64
C ALA A 48 -29.29 25.31 -12.79
N GLU A 49 -30.04 25.78 -11.79
CA GLU A 49 -30.57 27.14 -11.73
C GLU A 49 -29.45 28.19 -11.64
N ILE A 50 -28.51 28.04 -10.68
CA ILE A 50 -27.38 28.97 -10.48
C ILE A 50 -26.54 29.08 -11.76
N LEU A 51 -26.24 27.95 -12.40
CA LEU A 51 -25.39 27.92 -13.60
C LEU A 51 -26.17 28.11 -14.91
N GLY A 52 -27.49 28.33 -14.86
CA GLY A 52 -28.33 28.51 -16.04
C GLY A 52 -28.23 27.35 -17.04
N ARG A 53 -28.10 26.12 -16.54
CA ARG A 53 -27.98 24.88 -17.34
C ARG A 53 -29.13 23.92 -17.06
N SER A 54 -29.29 22.92 -17.91
CA SER A 54 -30.24 21.83 -17.63
C SER A 54 -29.68 20.89 -16.57
N GLU A 55 -30.56 20.30 -15.76
CA GLU A 55 -30.17 19.26 -14.79
C GLU A 55 -29.45 18.08 -15.44
N LYS A 56 -29.78 17.76 -16.71
CA LYS A 56 -29.10 16.72 -17.47
C LYS A 56 -27.63 17.05 -17.73
N THR A 57 -27.31 18.32 -17.95
CA THR A 57 -25.92 18.77 -18.13
C THR A 57 -25.16 18.70 -16.82
N ILE A 58 -25.75 19.20 -15.73
CA ILE A 58 -25.16 19.13 -14.40
C ILE A 58 -24.96 17.67 -13.98
N GLY A 59 -25.93 16.78 -14.25
CA GLY A 59 -25.78 15.35 -13.98
C GLY A 59 -24.57 14.72 -14.67
N ARG A 60 -24.33 15.03 -15.95
CA ARG A 60 -23.12 14.57 -16.65
C ARG A 60 -21.83 15.13 -16.06
N ASP A 61 -21.83 16.41 -15.68
CA ASP A 61 -20.67 17.02 -15.02
C ASP A 61 -20.40 16.35 -13.67
N MET A 62 -21.44 16.00 -12.90
CA MET A 62 -21.32 15.24 -11.65
C MET A 62 -20.73 13.84 -11.89
N ASP A 63 -21.19 13.14 -12.93
CA ASP A 63 -20.66 11.82 -13.30
C ASP A 63 -19.18 11.90 -13.67
N ASP A 64 -18.79 12.91 -14.47
CA ASP A 64 -17.40 13.16 -14.85
C ASP A 64 -16.52 13.50 -13.62
N ILE A 65 -17.03 14.32 -12.69
CA ILE A 65 -16.34 14.64 -11.42
C ILE A 65 -16.18 13.40 -10.56
N ASN A 66 -17.24 12.61 -10.40
CA ASN A 66 -17.21 11.35 -9.65
C ASN A 66 -16.23 10.35 -10.26
N LEU A 67 -16.15 10.28 -11.59
CA LEU A 67 -15.18 9.45 -12.29
C LEU A 67 -13.76 9.95 -12.08
N SER A 68 -13.53 11.27 -12.15
CA SER A 68 -12.22 11.87 -11.87
C SER A 68 -11.78 11.67 -10.41
N ASN A 69 -12.72 11.69 -9.48
CA ASN A 69 -12.49 11.44 -8.05
C ASN A 69 -12.52 9.95 -7.70
N SER A 70 -12.88 9.08 -8.66
CA SER A 70 -12.88 7.64 -8.43
C SER A 70 -11.45 7.19 -8.19
N LEU A 71 -11.23 6.56 -7.03
CA LEU A 71 -9.93 6.03 -6.68
C LEU A 71 -9.67 4.84 -7.61
N MET A 72 -8.81 5.03 -8.62
CA MET A 72 -8.25 3.88 -9.31
C MET A 72 -7.38 3.09 -8.32
N PRO A 73 -7.34 1.74 -8.42
CA PRO A 73 -6.43 0.95 -7.61
C PRO A 73 -4.99 1.33 -7.93
N ASP A 74 -4.40 2.19 -7.10
CA ASP A 74 -2.99 2.54 -7.14
C ASP A 74 -2.31 1.94 -5.90
N GLU A 75 -1.25 1.17 -6.13
CA GLU A 75 -0.49 0.52 -5.07
C GLU A 75 0.19 1.53 -4.13
N MET A 76 0.48 2.73 -4.62
CA MET A 76 1.09 3.79 -3.82
C MET A 76 0.06 4.60 -3.04
N LEU A 77 -1.16 4.74 -3.59
CA LEU A 77 -2.25 5.45 -2.94
C LEU A 77 -2.61 4.82 -1.59
N TRP A 78 -2.75 3.49 -1.52
CA TRP A 78 -3.07 2.85 -0.24
C TRP A 78 -1.96 3.02 0.81
N LYS A 79 -0.68 2.95 0.39
CA LYS A 79 0.48 3.15 1.30
C LYS A 79 0.45 4.57 1.88
N LYS A 80 0.18 5.56 1.03
CA LYS A 80 0.04 6.96 1.43
C LYS A 80 -1.15 7.16 2.37
N THR A 81 -2.32 6.64 2.02
CA THR A 81 -3.54 6.75 2.83
C THR A 81 -3.36 6.11 4.20
N VAL A 82 -2.71 4.94 4.31
CA VAL A 82 -2.42 4.30 5.60
C VAL A 82 -1.39 5.11 6.41
N GLY A 83 -0.39 5.69 5.76
CA GLY A 83 0.56 6.61 6.40
C GLY A 83 -0.14 7.85 6.98
N GLU A 84 -1.04 8.48 6.21
CA GLU A 84 -1.84 9.63 6.64
C GLU A 84 -2.78 9.26 7.80
N LEU A 85 -3.46 8.11 7.71
CA LEU A 85 -4.31 7.59 8.77
C LEU A 85 -3.52 7.39 10.07
N ARG A 86 -2.33 6.77 10.00
CA ARG A 86 -1.43 6.60 11.16
C ARG A 86 -1.08 7.94 11.80
N LEU A 87 -0.75 8.94 10.98
CA LEU A 87 -0.39 10.28 11.45
C LEU A 87 -1.57 10.93 12.19
N TYR A 88 -2.75 10.97 11.57
CA TYR A 88 -3.94 11.57 12.18
C TYR A 88 -4.33 10.87 13.47
N MET A 89 -4.32 9.53 13.51
CA MET A 89 -4.62 8.78 14.73
C MET A 89 -3.64 9.08 15.86
N THR A 90 -2.35 9.21 15.55
CA THR A 90 -1.32 9.59 16.53
C THR A 90 -1.55 10.98 17.09
N ILE A 91 -1.88 11.95 16.23
CA ILE A 91 -2.20 13.33 16.63
C ILE A 91 -3.44 13.36 17.53
N HIS A 92 -4.53 12.71 17.13
CA HIS A 92 -5.78 12.69 17.89
C HIS A 92 -5.63 11.98 19.24
N ARG A 93 -4.97 10.81 19.26
CA ARG A 93 -4.64 10.13 20.53
C ARG A 93 -3.79 11.03 21.43
N GLY A 94 -2.78 11.69 20.88
CA GLY A 94 -1.94 12.62 21.62
C GLY A 94 -2.74 13.79 22.21
N HIS A 95 -3.71 14.33 21.47
CA HIS A 95 -4.61 15.38 21.96
C HIS A 95 -5.50 14.87 23.10
N LEU A 96 -6.14 13.71 22.95
CA LEU A 96 -6.96 13.10 24.00
C LEU A 96 -6.16 12.82 25.27
N MET A 97 -4.93 12.31 25.13
CA MET A 97 -4.02 12.10 26.27
C MET A 97 -3.59 13.42 26.95
N ARG A 98 -3.57 14.55 26.23
CA ARG A 98 -3.36 15.86 26.85
C ARG A 98 -4.59 16.31 27.63
N LEU A 99 -5.79 16.17 27.05
CA LEU A 99 -7.06 16.47 27.72
C LEU A 99 -7.20 15.67 29.02
N SER A 100 -6.85 14.38 29.01
CA SER A 100 -6.93 13.55 30.22
C SER A 100 -5.96 13.94 31.33
N ARG A 101 -4.95 14.78 31.03
CA ARG A 101 -3.96 15.27 31.99
C ARG A 101 -4.21 16.72 32.41
N MET A 102 -5.21 17.38 31.85
CA MET A 102 -5.54 18.76 32.21
C MET A 102 -6.05 18.83 33.65
N LYS A 103 -5.48 19.76 34.43
CA LYS A 103 -5.89 19.99 35.83
C LYS A 103 -7.29 20.59 35.97
N SER A 104 -7.77 21.29 34.93
CA SER A 104 -9.09 21.91 34.89
C SER A 104 -10.20 20.95 34.49
N ALA A 105 -9.88 19.74 34.01
CA ALA A 105 -10.86 18.76 33.60
C ALA A 105 -11.40 17.99 34.81
N SER A 106 -12.71 17.73 34.81
CA SER A 106 -13.35 16.88 35.79
C SER A 106 -12.84 15.43 35.69
N VAL A 107 -12.98 14.66 36.77
CA VAL A 107 -12.60 13.23 36.78
C VAL A 107 -13.30 12.45 35.66
N SER A 108 -14.56 12.76 35.39
CA SER A 108 -15.35 12.13 34.32
C SER A 108 -14.77 12.44 32.94
N GLU A 109 -14.47 13.70 32.63
CA GLU A 109 -13.89 14.10 31.34
C GLU A 109 -12.51 13.48 31.13
N ARG A 110 -11.71 13.37 32.20
CA ARG A 110 -10.39 12.72 32.14
C ARG A 110 -10.52 11.23 31.81
N LEU A 111 -11.43 10.52 32.49
CA LEU A 111 -11.72 9.12 32.22
C LEU A 111 -12.22 8.91 30.78
N GLN A 112 -13.13 9.76 30.31
CA GLN A 112 -13.64 9.71 28.94
C GLN A 112 -12.53 9.94 27.92
N ALA A 113 -11.66 10.91 28.14
CA ALA A 113 -10.54 11.19 27.25
C ALA A 113 -9.55 10.01 27.18
N GLU A 114 -9.26 9.35 28.30
CA GLU A 114 -8.42 8.14 28.31
C GLU A 114 -9.07 6.97 27.58
N TYR A 115 -10.35 6.73 27.85
CA TYR A 115 -11.12 5.67 27.18
C TYR A 115 -11.16 5.90 25.66
N LEU A 116 -11.43 7.13 25.22
CA LEU A 116 -11.43 7.47 23.80
C LEU A 116 -10.04 7.33 23.17
N ALA A 117 -8.98 7.74 23.87
CA ALA A 117 -7.61 7.58 23.39
C ALA A 117 -7.24 6.10 23.20
N PHE A 118 -7.69 5.24 24.12
CA PHE A 118 -7.54 3.79 24.01
C PHE A 118 -8.37 3.23 22.84
N LYS A 119 -9.65 3.62 22.75
CA LYS A 119 -10.56 3.16 21.69
C LYS A 119 -10.05 3.47 20.29
N VAL A 120 -9.61 4.71 20.06
CA VAL A 120 -8.97 5.16 18.81
C VAL A 120 -7.81 4.23 18.45
N MET A 121 -6.96 3.89 19.42
CA MET A 121 -5.84 2.96 19.17
C MET A 121 -6.31 1.54 18.83
N THR A 122 -7.30 1.01 19.54
CA THR A 122 -7.81 -0.35 19.29
C THR A 122 -8.51 -0.46 17.93
N GLU A 123 -9.29 0.55 17.54
CA GLU A 123 -9.98 0.59 16.24
C GLU A 123 -8.97 0.71 15.10
N TYR A 124 -7.91 1.50 15.28
CA TYR A 124 -6.82 1.59 14.32
C TYR A 124 -6.12 0.23 14.13
N ILE A 125 -5.76 -0.46 15.21
CA ILE A 125 -5.15 -1.80 15.15
C ILE A 125 -6.08 -2.78 14.44
N ALA A 126 -7.35 -2.81 14.82
CA ALA A 126 -8.35 -3.69 14.20
C ALA A 126 -8.49 -3.42 12.70
N LYS A 127 -8.44 -2.14 12.28
CA LYS A 127 -8.51 -1.78 10.88
C LYS A 127 -7.25 -2.22 10.13
N LEU A 128 -6.06 -2.03 10.71
CA LEU A 128 -4.81 -2.52 10.12
C LEU A 128 -4.81 -4.05 9.97
N GLN A 129 -5.32 -4.78 10.96
CA GLN A 129 -5.51 -6.23 10.86
C GLN A 129 -6.50 -6.60 9.76
N SER A 130 -7.66 -5.92 9.67
CA SER A 130 -8.64 -6.19 8.61
C SER A 130 -8.12 -5.90 7.20
N LEU A 131 -7.16 -4.98 7.10
CA LEU A 131 -6.51 -4.61 5.85
C LEU A 131 -5.25 -5.45 5.57
N GLY A 132 -4.87 -6.37 6.46
CA GLY A 132 -3.72 -7.27 6.27
C GLY A 132 -2.34 -6.71 6.65
N TYR A 133 -2.27 -5.56 7.32
CA TYR A 133 -1.00 -4.93 7.74
C TYR A 133 -0.45 -5.46 9.05
N LEU A 134 -1.33 -5.97 9.90
CA LEU A 134 -0.99 -6.56 11.19
C LEU A 134 -1.58 -7.97 11.26
N PRO A 135 -0.89 -8.91 11.91
CA PRO A 135 -1.42 -10.26 12.09
C PRO A 135 -2.65 -10.24 12.99
N THR A 136 -3.69 -10.97 12.60
CA THR A 136 -4.97 -11.09 13.35
C THR A 136 -4.84 -11.99 14.57
N GLN A 137 -3.89 -12.94 14.54
CA GLN A 137 -3.56 -13.80 15.67
C GLN A 137 -2.12 -13.49 16.10
N PRO A 138 -1.82 -13.45 17.41
CA PRO A 138 -0.43 -13.48 17.85
C PRO A 138 0.17 -14.77 17.30
N GLN A 139 1.13 -14.64 16.38
CA GLN A 139 1.89 -15.80 15.96
C GLN A 139 2.52 -16.38 17.23
N THR A 140 2.21 -17.63 17.55
CA THR A 140 3.00 -18.38 18.52
C THR A 140 4.42 -18.31 18.01
N PHE A 141 5.23 -17.49 18.67
CA PHE A 141 6.65 -17.35 18.41
C PHE A 141 7.30 -18.67 18.81
N ILE A 142 7.18 -19.69 17.95
CA ILE A 142 8.17 -20.75 17.90
C ILE A 142 9.38 -20.03 17.35
N GLY A 143 10.39 -19.83 18.20
CA GLY A 143 11.58 -19.08 17.87
C GLY A 143 12.37 -19.74 16.74
N GLU A 144 11.93 -19.54 15.51
CA GLU A 144 12.81 -19.42 14.38
C GLU A 144 13.19 -17.95 14.33
N MET A 145 14.41 -17.63 14.77
CA MET A 145 15.09 -16.43 14.30
C MET A 145 15.20 -16.55 12.77
N GLY A 146 14.13 -16.17 12.08
CA GLY A 146 14.17 -15.91 10.66
C GLY A 146 15.12 -14.74 10.46
N LEU A 147 16.39 -15.06 10.14
CA LEU A 147 17.09 -14.35 9.09
C LEU A 147 16.04 -14.05 8.03
N THR A 148 15.81 -12.77 7.75
CA THR A 148 15.13 -12.32 6.56
C THR A 148 15.82 -12.99 5.38
N VAL A 149 15.31 -14.13 4.96
CA VAL A 149 15.62 -14.71 3.66
C VAL A 149 14.90 -13.78 2.71
N ASP A 150 15.63 -12.78 2.24
CA ASP A 150 15.28 -12.07 1.02
C ASP A 150 14.94 -13.14 -0.01
N ASN A 151 13.68 -13.21 -0.43
CA ASN A 151 13.21 -14.07 -1.52
C ASN A 151 13.87 -13.73 -2.87
N ASN A 152 14.85 -12.83 -2.87
CA ASN A 152 15.63 -12.38 -4.02
C ASN A 152 17.05 -12.96 -4.08
N THR A 153 17.47 -13.74 -3.07
CA THR A 153 18.75 -14.43 -3.09
C THR A 153 18.50 -15.88 -3.49
N GLN A 154 18.42 -16.16 -4.80
CA GLN A 154 18.61 -17.52 -5.29
C GLN A 154 19.99 -17.98 -4.82
N LYS A 155 20.03 -18.77 -3.74
CA LYS A 155 21.28 -19.35 -3.24
C LYS A 155 21.92 -20.14 -4.38
N SER A 156 23.22 -19.93 -4.58
CA SER A 156 23.95 -20.66 -5.61
C SER A 156 23.97 -22.15 -5.27
N LEU A 157 24.13 -23.02 -6.28
CA LEU A 157 24.21 -24.47 -6.05
C LEU A 157 25.34 -24.84 -5.06
N GLN A 158 26.40 -24.03 -4.99
CA GLN A 158 27.52 -24.21 -4.06
C GLN A 158 27.15 -23.88 -2.61
N GLU A 159 26.31 -22.86 -2.39
CA GLU A 159 25.82 -22.50 -1.06
C GLU A 159 24.86 -23.57 -0.52
N LEU A 160 24.03 -24.16 -1.40
CA LEU A 160 23.15 -25.27 -1.03
C LEU A 160 23.92 -26.55 -0.65
N GLU A 161 25.07 -26.83 -1.28
CA GLU A 161 25.95 -27.93 -0.87
C GLU A 161 26.63 -27.66 0.47
N SER A 162 27.06 -26.41 0.72
CA SER A 162 27.65 -26.00 2.00
C SER A 162 26.65 -26.17 3.15
N ASP A 163 25.41 -25.70 2.96
CA ASP A 163 24.33 -25.81 3.94
C ASP A 163 24.02 -27.29 4.29
N LEU A 164 24.09 -28.19 3.30
CA LEU A 164 23.90 -29.63 3.53
C LEU A 164 25.06 -30.28 4.31
N ILE A 165 26.29 -29.85 4.07
CA ILE A 165 27.46 -30.33 4.82
C ILE A 165 27.39 -29.85 6.27
N GLU A 166 27.00 -28.60 6.50
CA GLU A 166 26.77 -28.06 7.84
C GLU A 166 25.67 -28.83 8.56
N LEU A 167 24.56 -29.14 7.88
CA LEU A 167 23.49 -29.96 8.43
C LEU A 167 23.98 -31.35 8.85
N GLU A 168 24.76 -32.04 8.00
CA GLU A 168 25.35 -33.35 8.34
C GLU A 168 26.29 -33.28 9.55
N ASN A 169 27.08 -32.21 9.66
CA ASN A 169 28.01 -32.02 10.77
C ASN A 169 27.26 -31.78 12.09
N VAL A 170 26.20 -30.98 12.08
CA VAL A 170 25.34 -30.75 13.25
C VAL A 170 24.70 -32.04 13.77
N TYR A 171 24.29 -32.95 12.87
CA TYR A 171 23.73 -34.24 13.28
C TYR A 171 24.79 -35.23 13.78
N LYS A 172 26.00 -35.22 13.21
CA LYS A 172 27.13 -36.03 13.68
C LYS A 172 27.62 -35.58 15.06
N GLU A 173 27.63 -34.28 15.33
CA GLU A 173 28.07 -33.71 16.61
C GLU A 173 27.07 -33.94 17.76
N ASN A 174 25.76 -33.86 17.48
CA ASN A 174 24.75 -33.89 18.54
C ASN A 174 24.22 -35.29 18.90
N SER A 175 24.26 -36.24 17.98
CA SER A 175 23.54 -37.53 18.15
C SER A 175 24.38 -38.77 17.85
N GLY A 176 25.59 -38.63 17.28
CA GLY A 176 26.46 -39.75 16.90
C GLY A 176 25.96 -40.59 15.72
N GLU A 177 24.65 -40.70 15.52
CA GLU A 177 24.00 -41.37 14.38
C GLU A 177 22.94 -40.45 13.76
N ILE A 178 22.97 -40.33 12.43
CA ILE A 178 21.98 -39.60 11.65
C ILE A 178 20.75 -40.51 11.52
N PRO A 179 19.54 -40.06 11.90
CA PRO A 179 18.32 -40.84 11.68
C PRO A 179 18.18 -41.26 10.21
N GLU A 180 17.83 -42.52 9.97
CA GLU A 180 17.83 -43.12 8.62
C GLU A 180 16.92 -42.35 7.63
N GLU A 181 15.83 -41.76 8.14
CA GLU A 181 14.91 -40.90 7.39
C GLU A 181 15.55 -39.58 6.94
N VAL A 182 16.37 -38.96 7.80
CA VAL A 182 17.11 -37.73 7.50
C VAL A 182 18.23 -38.02 6.50
N HIS A 183 18.92 -39.15 6.66
CA HIS A 183 19.95 -39.58 5.72
C HIS A 183 19.38 -39.87 4.32
N ALA A 184 18.20 -40.50 4.24
CA ALA A 184 17.49 -40.72 2.98
C ALA A 184 17.14 -39.38 2.30
N ARG A 185 16.64 -38.40 3.07
CA ARG A 185 16.26 -37.10 2.52
C ARG A 185 17.45 -36.26 2.07
N ILE A 186 18.55 -36.27 2.82
CA ILE A 186 19.81 -35.62 2.41
C ILE A 186 20.34 -36.24 1.10
N LYS A 187 20.23 -37.56 0.95
CA LYS A 187 20.66 -38.26 -0.26
C LYS A 187 19.82 -37.86 -1.49
N GLU A 188 18.51 -37.74 -1.33
CA GLU A 188 17.63 -37.24 -2.41
C GLU A 188 17.98 -35.81 -2.82
N ILE A 189 18.16 -34.91 -1.84
CA ILE A 189 18.50 -33.51 -2.13
C ILE A 189 19.87 -33.39 -2.83
N ARG A 190 20.86 -34.21 -2.44
CA ARG A 190 22.15 -34.29 -3.18
C ARG A 190 21.98 -34.78 -4.62
N GLN A 191 21.07 -35.72 -4.88
CA GLN A 191 20.78 -36.19 -6.23
C GLN A 191 20.14 -35.09 -7.09
N ASP A 192 19.26 -34.28 -6.50
CA ASP A 192 18.63 -33.16 -7.21
C ASP A 192 19.62 -32.03 -7.49
N ILE A 193 20.50 -31.71 -6.54
CA ILE A 193 21.57 -30.71 -6.72
C ILE A 193 22.56 -31.16 -7.80
N THR A 194 22.99 -32.43 -7.78
CA THR A 194 23.91 -32.95 -8.82
C THR A 194 23.26 -32.95 -10.20
N LYS A 195 21.98 -33.30 -10.31
CA LYS A 195 21.23 -33.21 -11.58
C LYS A 195 21.12 -31.78 -12.08
N ALA A 196 20.86 -30.81 -11.20
CA ALA A 196 20.79 -29.39 -11.54
C ALA A 196 22.17 -28.82 -11.94
N SER A 197 23.24 -29.26 -11.26
CA SER A 197 24.62 -28.90 -11.59
C SER A 197 25.02 -29.43 -12.97
N ILE A 198 24.72 -30.69 -13.27
CA ILE A 198 24.97 -31.30 -14.59
C ILE A 198 24.20 -30.57 -15.68
N GLN A 199 22.92 -30.22 -15.47
CA GLN A 199 22.14 -29.44 -16.45
C GLN A 199 22.76 -28.06 -16.71
N THR A 200 23.31 -27.42 -15.67
CA THR A 200 23.99 -26.14 -15.81
C THR A 200 25.29 -26.27 -16.59
N GLN A 201 26.06 -27.34 -16.35
CA GLN A 201 27.28 -27.64 -17.09
C GLN A 201 27.01 -28.02 -18.55
N ILE A 202 25.95 -28.78 -18.84
CA ILE A 202 25.53 -29.09 -20.21
C ILE A 202 25.21 -27.80 -20.98
N LYS A 203 24.43 -26.89 -20.38
CA LYS A 203 24.13 -25.60 -21.00
C LYS A 203 25.37 -24.73 -21.23
N GLN A 204 26.32 -24.76 -20.30
CA GLN A 204 27.59 -24.05 -20.47
C GLN A 204 28.45 -24.66 -21.57
N LEU A 205 28.42 -25.99 -21.75
CA LEU A 205 29.13 -26.67 -22.83
C LEU A 205 28.45 -26.46 -24.19
N GLU A 206 27.11 -26.47 -24.26
CA GLU A 206 26.35 -26.13 -25.48
C GLU A 206 26.67 -24.71 -25.96
N HIS A 207 26.66 -23.75 -25.03
CA HIS A 207 27.00 -22.36 -25.34
C HIS A 207 28.47 -22.20 -25.77
N LYS A 208 29.37 -23.03 -25.26
CA LYS A 208 30.79 -23.02 -25.62
C LYS A 208 31.08 -23.77 -26.92
N SER A 209 30.27 -24.76 -27.31
CA SER A 209 30.34 -25.38 -28.63
C SER A 209 29.80 -24.47 -29.73
N GLU A 210 28.79 -23.64 -29.44
CA GLU A 210 28.29 -22.63 -30.37
C GLU A 210 29.34 -21.53 -30.64
N GLU A 211 30.15 -21.15 -29.66
CA GLU A 211 31.26 -20.18 -29.85
C GLU A 211 32.45 -20.76 -30.64
N VAL A 212 32.67 -22.08 -30.64
CA VAL A 212 33.79 -22.72 -31.37
C VAL A 212 33.46 -22.96 -32.85
N ASP A 213 32.17 -23.09 -33.21
CA ASP A 213 31.74 -23.21 -34.60
C ASP A 213 31.80 -21.86 -35.37
N ASP A 214 31.80 -20.72 -34.68
CA ASP A 214 31.93 -19.37 -35.28
C ASP A 214 33.39 -18.98 -35.60
N ASP A 215 34.38 -19.55 -34.89
CA ASP A 215 35.82 -19.29 -35.10
C ASP A 215 36.44 -20.08 -36.27
N HIS A 216 35.68 -20.96 -36.95
CA HIS A 216 36.11 -21.72 -38.12
C HIS A 216 35.56 -21.19 -39.46
N LEU A 217 34.96 -20.00 -39.46
CA LEU A 217 34.49 -19.28 -40.66
C LEU A 217 35.29 -18.01 -41.01
N GLU A 218 36.52 -17.86 -40.51
CA GLU A 218 37.52 -16.91 -41.04
C GLU A 218 38.61 -17.57 -41.89
#